data_AF-A0A9W8HZJ1-F1
#
_entry.id   AF-A0A9W8HZJ1-F1
#
_cell.length_a   1.000
_cell.length_b   1.000
_cell.length_c   1.000
_cell.angle_alpha   90.00
_cell.angle_beta   90.00
_cell.angle_gamma   90.00
#
_symmetry.space_group_name_H-M   'P 1'
#
loop_
_entity.id
_entity.type
_entity.pdbx_description
1 polymer ?
#
loop_
_entity_poly.entity_id
_entity_poly.type
_entity_poly.pdbx_seq_one_letter_code
_entity_poly.pdbx_strand_id
1 'polypeptide(L)'
;MGATCSSILPSSCCRQDEGSNREEEPLLADKERRAVNMLVELFERRSTVSFYEGEPLSALSTLAYSDIYHLQLSAATVFSEVSEMDTRPVAREALEPILYMLQSPHIDVQNGASAALGNLAVNVENKLLIMRMGGLEPLIRQMLSPNIDAQVNSVGCITNLATADENKTPIAKSGALLPLTRLARSRDLRVQRNAAGALLNMTHSAEHRQQLIGAGAVPVLVELLGLDDPELQYYATTALSNIAVDDSGRQLLWNTQPVLIDALIRLVDTSTIKVQCQTLLTLRNLASDDQFQVQIVEKGGLDSLLPLLQSAYDPLVISASACLRNLSIHPDNEKPILDSGILTCLISLITQSGNEEVQCHLISALRNLVANNNADNTSFAEAGLFDHVKEVMENPASSDLVIGEVIAALNVFVINESLWPYVLNGGFIELLIPLTRSSVPELQYNACVTLSSIAAKANEGSESLVRAWDRPDGGLQSYLAAFLAIDEGMDPMLRSIALWTVLLFLESESPDLIRLVTSHPSIIRNIEKIAAANASSDGDPRNSAYTGDSFAGPRSSRAFESDIYDQDGENTEENDDDVYTRMVNLAQDVVSLVNTLEY
;
A
#
# COMPACT_ATOMS: atom_id res chain seq x y z
N MET A 1 34.54 -25.45 -10.28
CA MET A 1 35.83 -26.18 -10.36
C MET A 1 35.53 -27.61 -10.77
N GLY A 2 36.35 -28.21 -11.64
CA GLY A 2 35.98 -29.34 -12.50
C GLY A 2 35.56 -30.63 -11.77
N ALA A 3 34.38 -31.14 -12.13
CA ALA A 3 33.88 -32.44 -11.72
C ALA A 3 34.27 -33.51 -12.76
N THR A 4 35.02 -34.51 -12.32
CA THR A 4 35.37 -35.73 -13.07
C THR A 4 34.37 -36.86 -12.81
N CYS A 5 34.47 -37.94 -13.57
CA CYS A 5 33.78 -39.25 -13.48
C CYS A 5 33.57 -39.83 -12.04
N SER A 6 34.19 -39.23 -11.02
CA SER A 6 34.05 -39.51 -9.59
C SER A 6 32.70 -39.13 -8.96
N SER A 7 31.83 -38.34 -9.62
CA SER A 7 30.48 -38.02 -9.09
C SER A 7 29.46 -39.14 -9.31
N ILE A 8 29.70 -40.04 -10.27
CA ILE A 8 28.80 -41.15 -10.63
C ILE A 8 29.21 -42.46 -9.95
N LEU A 9 30.47 -42.58 -9.52
CA LEU A 9 31.04 -43.76 -8.89
C LEU A 9 31.92 -43.38 -7.69
N PRO A 10 31.68 -43.93 -6.48
CA PRO A 10 32.68 -43.89 -5.41
C PRO A 10 33.97 -44.54 -5.89
N SER A 11 35.12 -44.02 -5.45
CA SER A 11 36.46 -44.47 -5.86
C SER A 11 36.78 -45.94 -5.56
N SER A 12 35.90 -46.65 -4.84
CA SER A 12 35.96 -48.11 -4.63
C SER A 12 35.51 -48.91 -5.86
N CYS A 13 34.60 -48.42 -6.69
CA CYS A 13 34.08 -49.16 -7.85
C CYS A 13 35.07 -49.26 -9.03
N CYS A 14 36.18 -48.51 -8.99
CA CYS A 14 37.16 -48.43 -10.09
C CYS A 14 38.50 -49.13 -9.80
N ARG A 15 38.68 -49.82 -8.65
CA ARG A 15 39.93 -50.52 -8.35
C ARG A 15 39.90 -51.98 -8.76
N GLN A 16 40.61 -52.31 -9.83
CA GLN A 16 41.20 -53.63 -10.00
C GLN A 16 42.40 -53.76 -9.05
N ASP A 17 42.19 -54.05 -7.77
CA ASP A 17 43.29 -54.44 -6.87
C ASP A 17 43.36 -55.97 -6.76
N GLU A 18 44.42 -56.51 -7.35
CA GLU A 18 44.91 -57.85 -7.06
C GLU A 18 45.39 -57.91 -5.60
N GLY A 19 44.63 -58.58 -4.72
CA GLY A 19 45.19 -59.06 -3.45
C GLY A 19 44.35 -58.88 -2.19
N SER A 20 43.69 -59.98 -1.81
CA SER A 20 43.34 -60.42 -0.44
C SER A 20 42.30 -59.65 0.39
N ASN A 21 41.35 -60.44 0.88
CA ASN A 21 40.28 -60.16 1.85
C ASN A 21 39.08 -59.35 1.35
N ARG A 22 38.26 -60.01 0.52
CA ARG A 22 36.90 -59.57 0.16
C ARG A 22 35.95 -59.85 1.32
N GLU A 23 35.45 -58.81 1.97
CA GLU A 23 34.02 -58.75 2.25
C GLU A 23 33.33 -58.76 0.87
N GLU A 24 32.41 -59.70 0.63
CA GLU A 24 31.77 -59.87 -0.69
C GLU A 24 31.00 -58.59 -1.06
N GLU A 25 31.52 -57.83 -2.04
CA GLU A 25 30.78 -56.73 -2.65
C GLU A 25 29.50 -57.27 -3.31
N PRO A 26 28.34 -56.59 -3.14
CA PRO A 26 27.11 -57.02 -3.77
C PRO A 26 27.25 -56.95 -5.30
N LEU A 27 27.04 -58.07 -5.97
CA LEU A 27 27.03 -58.17 -7.43
C LEU A 27 25.92 -57.29 -8.01
N LEU A 28 26.30 -56.23 -8.73
CA LEU A 28 25.34 -55.37 -9.45
C LEU A 28 24.50 -56.19 -10.43
N ALA A 29 23.21 -55.91 -10.50
CA ALA A 29 22.37 -56.50 -11.53
C ALA A 29 22.80 -56.00 -12.93
N ASP A 30 22.65 -56.83 -13.97
CA ASP A 30 23.04 -56.48 -15.35
C ASP A 30 22.37 -55.21 -15.88
N LYS A 31 21.22 -54.83 -15.33
CA LYS A 31 20.52 -53.58 -15.66
C LYS A 31 21.19 -52.37 -14.99
N GLU A 32 21.58 -52.48 -13.72
CA GLU A 32 22.26 -51.41 -12.97
C GLU A 32 23.64 -51.12 -13.56
N ARG A 33 24.43 -52.15 -13.86
CA ARG A 33 25.74 -51.98 -14.50
C ARG A 33 25.65 -51.26 -15.84
N ARG A 34 24.63 -51.56 -16.65
CA ARG A 34 24.38 -50.88 -17.92
C ARG A 34 23.97 -49.42 -17.72
N ALA A 35 23.10 -49.15 -16.74
CA ALA A 35 22.67 -47.80 -16.40
C ALA A 35 23.85 -46.92 -15.96
N VAL A 36 24.73 -47.43 -15.08
CA VAL A 36 25.95 -46.72 -14.65
C VAL A 36 26.84 -46.36 -15.83
N ASN A 37 27.19 -47.34 -16.67
CA ASN A 37 28.08 -47.11 -17.81
C ASN A 37 27.50 -46.06 -18.79
N MET A 38 26.18 -46.13 -19.02
CA MET A 38 25.49 -45.17 -19.87
C MET A 38 25.51 -43.75 -19.26
N LEU A 39 25.26 -43.60 -17.97
CA LEU A 39 25.27 -42.29 -17.31
C LEU A 39 26.65 -41.66 -17.32
N VAL A 40 27.72 -42.45 -17.13
CA VAL A 40 29.10 -41.94 -17.22
C VAL A 40 29.35 -41.29 -18.58
N GLU A 41 28.98 -41.95 -19.68
CA GLU A 41 29.17 -41.42 -21.04
C GLU A 41 28.30 -40.18 -21.31
N LEU A 42 27.03 -40.23 -20.89
CA LEU A 42 26.07 -39.16 -21.16
C LEU A 42 26.35 -37.91 -20.30
N PHE A 43 26.89 -38.08 -19.10
CA PHE A 43 27.12 -36.97 -18.17
C PHE A 43 28.24 -36.03 -18.62
N GLU A 44 29.21 -36.54 -19.39
CA GLU A 44 30.20 -35.69 -20.07
C GLU A 44 29.53 -34.74 -21.10
N ARG A 45 28.34 -35.11 -21.59
CA ARG A 45 27.55 -34.37 -22.58
C ARG A 45 26.32 -33.68 -21.98
N ARG A 46 26.28 -33.50 -20.65
CA ARG A 46 25.13 -32.97 -19.90
C ARG A 46 24.64 -31.58 -20.31
N SER A 47 25.43 -30.80 -21.03
CA SER A 47 25.01 -29.51 -21.60
C SER A 47 24.14 -29.65 -22.86
N THR A 48 24.09 -30.83 -23.47
CA THR A 48 23.44 -31.07 -24.77
C THR A 48 22.38 -32.18 -24.75
N VAL A 49 22.33 -32.95 -23.66
CA VAL A 49 21.42 -34.08 -23.49
C VAL A 49 20.46 -33.78 -22.35
N SER A 50 19.17 -33.96 -22.58
CA SER A 50 18.13 -33.85 -21.55
C SER A 50 18.17 -35.07 -20.64
N PHE A 51 18.35 -34.86 -19.33
CA PHE A 51 18.31 -35.93 -18.33
C PHE A 51 16.90 -36.19 -17.77
N TYR A 52 15.90 -35.47 -18.28
CA TYR A 52 14.50 -35.55 -17.84
C TYR A 52 13.61 -36.38 -18.76
N GLU A 53 14.18 -37.03 -19.79
CA GLU A 53 13.44 -37.87 -20.73
C GLU A 53 14.33 -38.96 -21.34
N GLY A 54 13.71 -39.93 -22.03
CA GLY A 54 14.41 -40.94 -22.82
C GLY A 54 15.33 -41.87 -22.03
N GLU A 55 16.43 -42.28 -22.67
CA GLU A 55 17.43 -43.20 -22.10
C GLU A 55 18.16 -42.65 -20.86
N PRO A 56 18.59 -41.37 -20.82
CA PRO A 56 19.20 -40.79 -19.62
C PRO A 56 18.30 -40.93 -18.38
N LEU A 57 17.01 -40.57 -18.50
CA LEU A 57 16.06 -40.68 -17.40
C LEU A 57 15.84 -42.14 -17.01
N SER A 58 15.73 -43.06 -17.98
CA SER A 58 15.56 -44.49 -17.72
C SER A 58 16.72 -45.09 -16.90
N ALA A 59 17.97 -44.68 -17.20
CA ALA A 59 19.11 -45.07 -16.38
C ALA A 59 19.08 -44.45 -14.98
N LEU A 60 18.79 -43.16 -14.87
CA LEU A 60 18.67 -42.51 -13.56
C LEU A 60 17.59 -43.15 -12.70
N SER A 61 16.42 -43.46 -13.28
CA SER A 61 15.35 -44.18 -12.60
C SER A 61 15.79 -45.57 -12.15
N THR A 62 16.54 -46.30 -12.98
CA THR A 62 17.11 -47.61 -12.60
C THR A 62 17.99 -47.50 -11.37
N LEU A 63 18.83 -46.46 -11.29
CA LEU A 63 19.70 -46.24 -10.13
C LEU A 63 18.92 -45.72 -8.90
N ALA A 64 17.95 -44.84 -9.09
CA ALA A 64 17.13 -44.27 -8.02
C ALA A 64 16.29 -45.32 -7.27
N TYR A 65 15.80 -46.34 -8.00
CA TYR A 65 15.03 -47.45 -7.45
C TYR A 65 15.89 -48.64 -7.00
N SER A 66 17.22 -48.53 -7.03
CA SER A 66 18.11 -49.58 -6.52
C SER A 66 18.12 -49.59 -4.98
N ASP A 67 18.19 -50.79 -4.40
CA ASP A 67 18.40 -50.99 -2.96
C ASP A 67 19.86 -50.68 -2.55
N ILE A 68 20.75 -50.47 -3.52
CA ILE A 68 22.17 -50.19 -3.27
C ILE A 68 22.34 -48.70 -3.01
N TYR A 69 22.69 -48.36 -1.76
CA TYR A 69 22.94 -46.98 -1.31
C TYR A 69 23.79 -46.15 -2.29
N HIS A 70 24.92 -46.70 -2.75
CA HIS A 70 25.82 -45.97 -3.64
C HIS A 70 25.20 -45.65 -5.00
N LEU A 71 24.38 -46.54 -5.57
CA LEU A 71 23.71 -46.29 -6.84
C LEU A 71 22.62 -45.24 -6.69
N GLN A 72 21.84 -45.35 -5.60
CA GLN A 72 20.81 -44.38 -5.28
C GLN A 72 21.41 -42.98 -5.02
N LEU A 73 22.54 -42.91 -4.31
CA LEU A 73 23.29 -41.67 -4.09
C LEU A 73 23.82 -41.07 -5.39
N SER A 74 24.35 -41.88 -6.30
CA SER A 74 24.78 -41.42 -7.63
C SER A 74 23.61 -40.82 -8.41
N ALA A 75 22.44 -41.46 -8.38
CA ALA A 75 21.24 -40.93 -9.02
C ALA A 75 20.84 -39.56 -8.43
N ALA A 76 20.75 -39.45 -7.10
CA ALA A 76 20.42 -38.20 -6.41
C ALA A 76 21.42 -37.08 -6.72
N THR A 77 22.72 -37.40 -6.76
CA THR A 77 23.79 -36.45 -7.10
C THR A 77 23.63 -35.94 -8.53
N VAL A 78 23.41 -36.83 -9.50
CA VAL A 78 23.22 -36.43 -10.90
C VAL A 78 21.96 -35.59 -11.07
N PHE A 79 20.83 -35.95 -10.44
CA PHE A 79 19.62 -35.12 -10.49
C PHE A 79 19.85 -33.72 -9.88
N SER A 80 20.59 -33.63 -8.78
CA SER A 80 20.94 -32.35 -8.17
C SER A 80 21.79 -31.49 -9.12
N GLU A 81 22.83 -32.06 -9.73
CA GLU A 81 23.72 -31.32 -10.66
C GLU A 81 23.00 -30.92 -11.96
N VAL A 82 22.15 -31.78 -12.51
CA VAL A 82 21.38 -31.47 -13.73
C VAL A 82 20.38 -30.35 -13.46
N SER A 83 19.65 -30.42 -12.35
CA SER A 83 18.62 -29.43 -12.00
C SER A 83 19.19 -28.06 -11.63
N GLU A 84 20.44 -27.99 -11.15
CA GLU A 84 21.13 -26.71 -10.96
C GLU A 84 21.34 -25.98 -12.30
N MET A 85 21.49 -26.72 -13.40
CA MET A 85 21.78 -26.17 -14.73
C MET A 85 20.52 -26.00 -15.60
N ASP A 86 19.48 -26.80 -15.37
CA ASP A 86 18.29 -26.86 -16.21
C ASP A 86 17.02 -27.11 -15.37
N THR A 87 16.24 -26.06 -15.18
CA THR A 87 14.99 -26.06 -14.39
C THR A 87 13.75 -26.03 -15.28
N ARG A 88 13.80 -26.59 -16.50
CA ARG A 88 12.64 -26.62 -17.41
C ARG A 88 11.42 -27.33 -16.79
N PRO A 89 10.22 -27.14 -17.35
CA PRO A 89 9.07 -27.99 -17.01
C PRO A 89 9.40 -29.46 -17.27
N VAL A 90 9.10 -30.33 -16.31
CA VAL A 90 9.35 -31.78 -16.40
C VAL A 90 8.06 -32.58 -16.28
N ALA A 91 8.05 -33.76 -16.90
CA ALA A 91 6.94 -34.69 -16.81
C ALA A 91 6.95 -35.46 -15.47
N ARG A 92 5.86 -36.18 -15.18
CA ARG A 92 5.72 -36.97 -13.92
C ARG A 92 6.84 -37.99 -13.77
N GLU A 93 7.19 -38.63 -14.88
CA GLU A 93 8.19 -39.69 -15.00
C GLU A 93 9.57 -39.23 -14.53
N ALA A 94 9.89 -37.93 -14.66
CA ALA A 94 11.13 -37.34 -14.19
C ALA A 94 11.12 -37.05 -12.68
N LEU A 95 9.95 -36.74 -12.10
CA LEU A 95 9.81 -36.45 -10.68
C LEU A 95 9.64 -37.70 -9.82
N GLU A 96 9.03 -38.76 -10.34
CA GLU A 96 8.83 -40.03 -9.62
C GLU A 96 10.11 -40.58 -8.95
N PRO A 97 11.25 -40.74 -9.65
CA PRO A 97 12.47 -41.24 -9.02
C PRO A 97 13.02 -40.28 -7.95
N ILE A 98 12.89 -38.97 -8.15
CA ILE A 98 13.33 -37.95 -7.17
C ILE A 98 12.48 -38.06 -5.90
N LEU A 99 11.15 -38.16 -6.03
CA LEU A 99 10.22 -38.32 -4.91
C LEU A 99 10.36 -39.66 -4.18
N TYR A 100 10.78 -40.70 -4.88
CA TYR A 100 11.14 -41.98 -4.26
C TYR A 100 12.39 -41.83 -3.38
N MET A 101 13.46 -41.25 -3.93
CA MET A 101 14.71 -41.01 -3.20
C MET A 101 14.56 -40.05 -2.02
N LEU A 102 13.60 -39.12 -2.09
CA LEU A 102 13.22 -38.21 -1.01
C LEU A 102 12.78 -38.94 0.27
N GLN A 103 12.36 -40.20 0.14
CA GLN A 103 11.93 -41.08 1.23
C GLN A 103 13.00 -42.14 1.59
N SER A 104 14.19 -42.09 0.99
CA SER A 104 15.29 -43.00 1.29
C SER A 104 15.64 -42.98 2.77
N PRO A 105 16.03 -44.12 3.39
CA PRO A 105 16.53 -44.12 4.76
C PRO A 105 17.89 -43.43 4.91
N HIS A 106 18.57 -43.12 3.79
CA HIS A 106 19.89 -42.52 3.77
C HIS A 106 19.81 -41.00 3.59
N ILE A 107 20.37 -40.26 4.56
CA ILE A 107 20.30 -38.80 4.59
C ILE A 107 20.99 -38.14 3.39
N ASP A 108 22.09 -38.71 2.89
CA ASP A 108 22.81 -38.16 1.74
C ASP A 108 21.98 -38.24 0.45
N VAL A 109 21.23 -39.32 0.30
CA VAL A 109 20.28 -39.51 -0.82
C VAL A 109 19.14 -38.50 -0.71
N GLN A 110 18.56 -38.36 0.49
CA GLN A 110 17.51 -37.36 0.76
C GLN A 110 17.99 -35.95 0.43
N ASN A 111 19.23 -35.61 0.81
CA ASN A 111 19.81 -34.30 0.55
C ASN A 111 19.93 -34.00 -0.95
N GLY A 112 20.46 -34.93 -1.74
CA GLY A 112 20.55 -34.77 -3.19
C GLY A 112 19.16 -34.69 -3.85
N ALA A 113 18.21 -35.53 -3.41
CA ALA A 113 16.85 -35.50 -3.93
C ALA A 113 16.12 -34.19 -3.60
N SER A 114 16.22 -33.68 -2.36
CA SER A 114 15.63 -32.41 -1.94
C SER A 114 16.25 -31.21 -2.65
N ALA A 115 17.58 -31.22 -2.86
CA ALA A 115 18.26 -30.19 -3.63
C ALA A 115 17.75 -30.16 -5.08
N ALA A 116 17.65 -31.34 -5.71
CA ALA A 116 17.13 -31.45 -7.07
C ALA A 116 15.68 -30.95 -7.18
N LEU A 117 14.84 -31.35 -6.23
CA LEU A 117 13.44 -30.94 -6.18
C LEU A 117 13.31 -29.43 -5.94
N GLY A 118 14.15 -28.85 -5.08
CA GLY A 118 14.18 -27.42 -4.80
C GLY A 118 14.59 -26.58 -6.00
N ASN A 119 15.58 -27.03 -6.77
CA ASN A 119 15.99 -26.41 -8.03
C ASN A 119 14.87 -26.46 -9.07
N LEU A 120 14.24 -27.63 -9.27
CA LEU A 120 13.11 -27.78 -10.18
C LEU A 120 11.91 -26.92 -9.78
N ALA A 121 11.70 -26.72 -8.47
CA ALA A 121 10.64 -25.87 -7.92
C ALA A 121 10.84 -24.36 -8.20
N VAL A 122 11.90 -23.93 -8.90
CA VAL A 122 11.98 -22.56 -9.43
C VAL A 122 10.92 -22.34 -10.53
N ASN A 123 10.65 -23.37 -11.33
CA ASN A 123 9.68 -23.32 -12.42
C ASN A 123 8.24 -23.49 -11.92
N VAL A 124 7.31 -22.67 -12.43
CA VAL A 124 5.91 -22.63 -11.99
C VAL A 124 5.16 -23.96 -12.21
N GLU A 125 5.35 -24.61 -13.36
CA GLU A 125 4.67 -25.88 -13.67
C GLU A 125 5.14 -27.00 -12.74
N ASN A 126 6.45 -27.04 -12.48
CA ASN A 126 7.05 -28.01 -11.57
C ASN A 126 6.54 -27.82 -10.13
N LYS A 127 6.39 -26.57 -9.65
CA LYS A 127 5.84 -26.30 -8.30
C LYS A 127 4.50 -26.99 -8.07
N LEU A 128 3.59 -26.87 -9.04
CA LEU A 128 2.26 -27.47 -8.95
C LEU A 128 2.32 -29.00 -9.09
N LEU A 129 3.19 -29.50 -9.97
CA LEU A 129 3.33 -30.94 -10.18
C LEU A 129 3.89 -31.65 -8.96
N ILE A 130 4.95 -31.10 -8.34
CA ILE A 130 5.57 -31.61 -7.10
C ILE A 130 4.52 -31.74 -5.99
N MET A 131 3.67 -30.72 -5.82
CA MET A 131 2.60 -30.71 -4.83
C MET A 131 1.53 -31.77 -5.13
N ARG A 132 1.09 -31.88 -6.39
CA ARG A 132 0.11 -32.90 -6.82
C ARG A 132 0.61 -34.33 -6.64
N MET A 133 1.92 -34.54 -6.72
CA MET A 133 2.55 -35.85 -6.54
C MET A 133 2.87 -36.16 -5.06
N GLY A 134 2.48 -35.31 -4.11
CA GLY A 134 2.68 -35.55 -2.68
C GLY A 134 4.09 -35.25 -2.17
N GLY A 135 4.88 -34.43 -2.89
CA GLY A 135 6.24 -34.09 -2.48
C GLY A 135 6.34 -33.31 -1.16
N LEU A 136 5.26 -32.68 -0.69
CA LEU A 136 5.28 -31.86 0.51
C LEU A 136 5.50 -32.65 1.80
N GLU A 137 4.87 -33.82 1.97
CA GLU A 137 4.95 -34.58 3.22
C GLU A 137 6.40 -35.06 3.52
N PRO A 138 7.15 -35.63 2.57
CA PRO A 138 8.55 -35.97 2.81
C PRO A 138 9.42 -34.75 3.12
N LEU A 139 9.17 -33.60 2.48
CA LEU A 139 9.90 -32.35 2.79
C LEU A 139 9.65 -31.90 4.23
N ILE A 140 8.40 -31.95 4.71
CA ILE A 140 8.08 -31.63 6.11
C ILE A 140 8.80 -32.59 7.07
N ARG A 141 8.89 -33.87 6.74
CA ARG A 141 9.63 -34.84 7.55
C ARG A 141 11.12 -34.50 7.62
N GLN A 142 11.72 -34.08 6.51
CA GLN A 142 13.12 -33.69 6.46
C GLN A 142 13.40 -32.38 7.21
N MET A 143 12.47 -31.42 7.24
CA MET A 143 12.58 -30.23 8.09
C MET A 143 12.75 -30.58 9.59
N LEU A 144 12.22 -31.72 10.02
CA LEU A 144 12.32 -32.21 11.40
C LEU A 144 13.59 -33.03 11.67
N SER A 145 14.42 -33.28 10.65
CA SER A 145 15.69 -33.98 10.77
C SER A 145 16.68 -33.15 11.60
N PRO A 146 17.57 -33.77 12.39
CA PRO A 146 18.70 -33.07 13.01
C PRO A 146 19.81 -32.70 12.01
N ASN A 147 19.78 -33.22 10.78
CA ASN A 147 20.77 -32.90 9.76
C ASN A 147 20.50 -31.52 9.14
N ILE A 148 21.49 -30.63 9.21
CA ILE A 148 21.36 -29.26 8.75
C ILE A 148 21.16 -29.18 7.23
N ASP A 149 21.89 -29.95 6.43
CA ASP A 149 21.74 -29.87 4.96
C ASP A 149 20.38 -30.38 4.50
N ALA A 150 19.81 -31.38 5.19
CA ALA A 150 18.43 -31.82 4.98
C ALA A 150 17.43 -30.71 5.30
N GLN A 151 17.63 -29.97 6.39
CA GLN A 151 16.82 -28.78 6.71
C GLN A 151 16.98 -27.69 5.64
N VAL A 152 18.21 -27.36 5.24
CA VAL A 152 18.47 -26.33 4.22
C VAL A 152 17.73 -26.65 2.92
N ASN A 153 17.90 -27.86 2.40
CA ASN A 153 17.32 -28.27 1.12
C ASN A 153 15.81 -28.40 1.19
N SER A 154 15.27 -29.00 2.26
CA SER A 154 13.82 -29.18 2.40
C SER A 154 13.08 -27.86 2.61
N VAL A 155 13.59 -26.97 3.47
CA VAL A 155 13.02 -25.64 3.69
C VAL A 155 13.17 -24.77 2.44
N GLY A 156 14.32 -24.83 1.75
CA GLY A 156 14.53 -24.12 0.48
C GLY A 156 13.54 -24.55 -0.59
N CYS A 157 13.30 -25.86 -0.74
CA CYS A 157 12.28 -26.38 -1.64
C CYS A 157 10.88 -25.87 -1.26
N ILE A 158 10.48 -25.93 0.01
CA ILE A 158 9.17 -25.41 0.47
C ILE A 158 9.05 -23.90 0.21
N THR A 159 10.13 -23.15 0.40
CA THR A 159 10.18 -21.70 0.12
C THR A 159 9.85 -21.43 -1.35
N ASN A 160 10.49 -22.17 -2.27
CA ASN A 160 10.22 -22.08 -3.70
C ASN A 160 8.79 -22.50 -4.04
N LEU A 161 8.29 -23.59 -3.46
CA LEU A 161 6.91 -24.06 -3.65
C LEU A 161 5.87 -23.03 -3.19
N ALA A 162 6.13 -22.31 -2.09
CA ALA A 162 5.24 -21.32 -1.51
C ALA A 162 5.13 -20.01 -2.33
N THR A 163 5.95 -19.84 -3.38
CA THR A 163 5.83 -18.69 -4.29
C THR A 163 4.64 -18.80 -5.24
N ALA A 164 4.06 -19.99 -5.44
CA ALA A 164 2.85 -20.19 -6.23
C ALA A 164 1.61 -20.09 -5.34
N ASP A 165 0.63 -19.27 -5.73
CA ASP A 165 -0.56 -19.00 -4.91
C ASP A 165 -1.40 -20.26 -4.65
N GLU A 166 -1.51 -21.16 -5.64
CA GLU A 166 -2.24 -22.42 -5.51
C GLU A 166 -1.63 -23.37 -4.49
N ASN A 167 -0.34 -23.22 -4.19
CA ASN A 167 0.38 -24.07 -3.25
C ASN A 167 0.28 -23.58 -1.79
N LYS A 168 0.01 -22.29 -1.57
CA LYS A 168 0.02 -21.69 -0.23
C LYS A 168 -1.03 -22.34 0.68
N THR A 169 -2.27 -22.51 0.22
CA THR A 169 -3.33 -23.12 1.04
C THR A 169 -3.02 -24.57 1.45
N PRO A 170 -2.60 -25.47 0.52
CA PRO A 170 -2.11 -26.79 0.90
C PRO A 170 -0.93 -26.76 1.90
N ILE A 171 0.06 -25.88 1.69
CA ILE A 171 1.22 -25.74 2.59
C ILE A 171 0.76 -25.34 3.99
N ALA A 172 -0.13 -24.34 4.11
CA ALA A 172 -0.61 -23.89 5.40
C ALA A 172 -1.38 -24.98 6.17
N LYS A 173 -2.19 -25.78 5.46
CA LYS A 173 -3.00 -26.87 6.05
C LYS A 173 -2.21 -28.15 6.33
N SER A 174 -0.99 -28.27 5.81
CA SER A 174 -0.14 -29.46 5.98
C SER A 174 0.56 -29.57 7.34
N GLY A 175 0.50 -28.52 8.16
CA GLY A 175 1.26 -28.44 9.42
C GLY A 175 2.71 -27.97 9.23
N ALA A 176 3.11 -27.56 8.03
CA ALA A 176 4.47 -27.05 7.74
C ALA A 176 4.82 -25.75 8.47
N LEU A 177 3.84 -24.91 8.81
CA LEU A 177 4.08 -23.58 9.40
C LEU A 177 4.81 -23.66 10.75
N LEU A 178 4.43 -24.59 11.62
CA LEU A 178 5.06 -24.72 12.95
C LEU A 178 6.55 -25.12 12.87
N PRO A 179 6.96 -26.14 12.07
CA PRO A 179 8.37 -26.40 11.78
C PRO A 179 9.09 -25.19 11.18
N LEU A 180 8.50 -24.50 10.19
CA LEU A 180 9.10 -23.31 9.58
C LEU A 180 9.35 -22.21 10.62
N THR A 181 8.38 -21.93 11.48
CA THR A 181 8.52 -20.97 12.59
C THR A 181 9.64 -21.34 13.55
N ARG A 182 9.83 -22.63 13.84
CA ARG A 182 10.95 -23.09 14.68
C ARG A 182 12.30 -22.93 13.97
N LEU A 183 12.37 -23.29 12.69
CA LEU A 183 13.60 -23.23 11.89
C LEU A 183 14.03 -21.79 11.56
N ALA A 184 13.12 -20.82 11.61
CA ALA A 184 13.45 -19.40 11.58
C ALA A 184 14.26 -18.92 12.81
N ARG A 185 14.42 -19.76 13.85
CA ARG A 185 15.37 -19.56 14.97
C ARG A 185 16.62 -20.44 14.87
N SER A 186 16.87 -21.07 13.70
CA SER A 186 18.07 -21.90 13.51
C SER A 186 19.35 -21.09 13.70
N ARG A 187 20.41 -21.78 14.15
CA ARG A 187 21.77 -21.21 14.19
C ARG A 187 22.47 -21.27 12.83
N ASP A 188 21.98 -22.09 11.91
CA ASP A 188 22.48 -22.10 10.53
C ASP A 188 21.71 -21.04 9.73
N LEU A 189 22.46 -20.06 9.22
CA LEU A 189 21.91 -18.90 8.52
C LEU A 189 21.17 -19.27 7.23
N ARG A 190 21.57 -20.35 6.54
CA ARG A 190 20.89 -20.82 5.31
C ARG A 190 19.50 -21.35 5.65
N VAL A 191 19.41 -22.15 6.71
CA VAL A 191 18.12 -22.64 7.23
C VAL A 191 17.25 -21.46 7.68
N GLN A 192 17.84 -20.53 8.43
CA GLN A 192 17.15 -19.38 8.97
C GLN A 192 16.54 -18.49 7.87
N ARG A 193 17.32 -18.17 6.83
CA ARG A 193 16.88 -17.35 5.69
C ARG A 193 15.82 -18.05 4.86
N ASN A 194 15.99 -19.33 4.55
CA ASN A 194 14.97 -20.11 3.84
C ASN A 194 13.66 -20.14 4.65
N ALA A 195 13.73 -20.38 5.96
CA ALA A 195 12.54 -20.42 6.81
C ALA A 195 11.84 -19.05 6.88
N ALA A 196 12.59 -17.96 7.06
CA ALA A 196 12.04 -16.61 7.05
C ALA A 196 11.40 -16.24 5.69
N GLY A 197 12.05 -16.61 4.58
CA GLY A 197 11.51 -16.43 3.22
C GLY A 197 10.21 -17.24 3.00
N ALA A 198 10.14 -18.47 3.49
CA ALA A 198 8.91 -19.27 3.44
C ALA A 198 7.79 -18.60 4.25
N LEU A 199 8.07 -18.11 5.46
CA LEU A 199 7.08 -17.39 6.28
C LEU A 199 6.59 -16.12 5.58
N LEU A 200 7.49 -15.35 4.96
CA LEU A 200 7.11 -14.20 4.14
C LEU A 200 6.14 -14.59 3.01
N ASN A 201 6.46 -15.62 2.22
CA ASN A 201 5.62 -16.06 1.11
C ASN A 201 4.19 -16.45 1.55
N MET A 202 4.03 -16.83 2.82
CA MET A 202 2.76 -17.18 3.46
C MET A 202 1.98 -15.98 4.02
N THR A 203 2.40 -14.73 3.77
CA THR A 203 1.72 -13.52 4.30
C THR A 203 0.82 -12.79 3.29
N HIS A 204 0.73 -13.26 2.05
CA HIS A 204 0.05 -12.51 0.98
C HIS A 204 -1.48 -12.54 1.05
N SER A 205 -2.10 -13.53 1.72
CA SER A 205 -3.56 -13.60 1.90
C SER A 205 -3.95 -13.47 3.37
N ALA A 206 -5.13 -12.91 3.64
CA ALA A 206 -5.66 -12.77 4.99
C ALA A 206 -5.79 -14.14 5.72
N GLU A 207 -6.26 -15.19 5.03
CA GLU A 207 -6.37 -16.54 5.61
C GLU A 207 -4.98 -17.08 6.03
N HIS A 208 -3.98 -16.95 5.17
CA HIS A 208 -2.63 -17.46 5.46
C HIS A 208 -1.96 -16.65 6.57
N ARG A 209 -2.18 -15.33 6.63
CA ARG A 209 -1.71 -14.48 7.75
C ARG A 209 -2.27 -14.97 9.09
N GLN A 210 -3.57 -15.26 9.16
CA GLN A 210 -4.19 -15.79 10.38
C GLN A 210 -3.62 -17.17 10.78
N GLN A 211 -3.37 -18.05 9.82
CA GLN A 211 -2.74 -19.35 10.07
C GLN A 211 -1.30 -19.21 10.57
N LEU A 212 -0.54 -18.26 10.02
CA LEU A 212 0.83 -17.94 10.43
C LEU A 212 0.88 -17.32 11.82
N ILE A 213 -0.07 -16.45 12.15
CA ILE A 213 -0.30 -15.92 13.50
C ILE A 213 -0.56 -17.08 14.48
N GLY A 214 -1.51 -17.97 14.14
CA GLY A 214 -1.85 -19.14 14.96
C GLY A 214 -0.67 -20.11 15.16
N ALA A 215 0.27 -20.16 14.21
CA ALA A 215 1.51 -20.94 14.32
C ALA A 215 2.57 -20.30 15.23
N GLY A 216 2.33 -19.08 15.76
CA GLY A 216 3.24 -18.38 16.66
C GLY A 216 4.43 -17.74 15.94
N ALA A 217 4.29 -17.38 14.67
CA ALA A 217 5.38 -16.81 13.88
C ALA A 217 5.70 -15.35 14.22
N VAL A 218 4.73 -14.57 14.72
CA VAL A 218 4.90 -13.13 14.98
C VAL A 218 6.07 -12.81 15.92
N PRO A 219 6.20 -13.42 17.12
CA PRO A 219 7.35 -13.17 17.99
C PRO A 219 8.69 -13.50 17.32
N VAL A 220 8.73 -14.55 16.48
CA VAL A 220 9.95 -14.93 15.75
C VAL A 220 10.31 -13.85 14.74
N LEU A 221 9.34 -13.38 13.95
CA LEU A 221 9.57 -12.30 12.98
C LEU A 221 10.08 -11.03 13.67
N VAL A 222 9.54 -10.67 14.84
CA VAL A 222 10.03 -9.52 15.62
C VAL A 222 11.46 -9.73 16.14
N GLU A 223 11.81 -10.95 16.59
CA GLU A 223 13.19 -11.28 16.98
C GLU A 223 14.18 -11.11 15.80
N LEU A 224 13.77 -11.50 14.59
CA LEU A 224 14.62 -11.40 13.39
C LEU A 224 14.97 -9.95 13.02
N LEU A 225 14.13 -8.97 13.37
CA LEU A 225 14.43 -7.55 13.15
C LEU A 225 15.69 -7.08 13.90
N GLY A 226 16.02 -7.73 15.02
CA GLY A 226 17.18 -7.40 15.84
C GLY A 226 18.50 -8.04 15.39
N LEU A 227 18.48 -8.87 14.35
CA LEU A 227 19.68 -9.53 13.84
C LEU A 227 20.43 -8.62 12.87
N ASP A 228 21.76 -8.67 12.87
CA ASP A 228 22.60 -7.96 11.90
C ASP A 228 22.70 -8.75 10.57
N ASP A 229 21.56 -8.97 9.94
CA ASP A 229 21.44 -9.66 8.65
C ASP A 229 20.39 -8.96 7.77
N PRO A 230 20.80 -8.23 6.73
CA PRO A 230 19.86 -7.43 5.92
C PRO A 230 18.82 -8.24 5.15
N GLU A 231 19.06 -9.53 4.91
CA GLU A 231 18.11 -10.40 4.22
C GLU A 231 17.02 -10.89 5.17
N LEU A 232 17.40 -11.32 6.38
CA LEU A 232 16.46 -11.67 7.44
C LEU A 232 15.64 -10.46 7.90
N GLN A 233 16.27 -9.31 8.10
CA GLN A 233 15.57 -8.06 8.40
C GLN A 233 14.55 -7.74 7.32
N TYR A 234 14.93 -7.82 6.04
CA TYR A 234 14.01 -7.58 4.94
C TYR A 234 12.81 -8.56 4.97
N TYR A 235 13.06 -9.87 5.07
CA TYR A 235 11.97 -10.85 5.10
C TYR A 235 11.03 -10.66 6.30
N ALA A 236 11.60 -10.41 7.47
CA ALA A 236 10.84 -10.19 8.69
C ALA A 236 10.00 -8.90 8.62
N THR A 237 10.61 -7.80 8.19
CA THR A 237 9.92 -6.52 8.03
C THR A 237 8.81 -6.62 6.98
N THR A 238 9.05 -7.23 5.82
CA THR A 238 7.98 -7.42 4.81
C THR A 238 6.85 -8.30 5.34
N ALA A 239 7.15 -9.39 6.04
CA ALA A 239 6.12 -10.26 6.61
C ALA A 239 5.27 -9.52 7.65
N LEU A 240 5.89 -8.73 8.53
CA LEU A 240 5.20 -7.91 9.53
C LEU A 240 4.40 -6.77 8.86
N SER A 241 4.92 -6.16 7.81
CA SER A 241 4.21 -5.17 6.99
C SER A 241 2.92 -5.73 6.42
N ASN A 242 2.97 -6.96 5.89
CA ASN A 242 1.80 -7.64 5.33
C ASN A 242 0.80 -8.02 6.42
N ILE A 243 1.27 -8.38 7.62
CA ILE A 243 0.41 -8.61 8.80
C ILE A 243 -0.27 -7.32 9.25
N ALA A 244 0.44 -6.19 9.23
CA ALA A 244 -0.10 -4.88 9.63
C ALA A 244 -1.13 -4.31 8.66
N VAL A 245 -1.34 -4.91 7.48
CA VAL A 245 -2.43 -4.52 6.56
C VAL A 245 -3.80 -4.78 7.19
N ASP A 246 -3.95 -5.86 7.97
CA ASP A 246 -5.22 -6.21 8.61
C ASP A 246 -5.33 -5.59 10.01
N ASP A 247 -6.51 -5.05 10.36
CA ASP A 247 -6.79 -4.49 11.70
C ASP A 247 -6.51 -5.50 12.81
N SER A 248 -6.93 -6.77 12.63
CA SER A 248 -6.65 -7.85 13.58
C SER A 248 -5.15 -8.12 13.76
N GLY A 249 -4.37 -7.95 12.70
CA GLY A 249 -2.92 -8.07 12.73
C GLY A 249 -2.28 -6.94 13.53
N ARG A 250 -2.73 -5.70 13.32
CA ARG A 250 -2.27 -4.53 14.09
C ARG A 250 -2.62 -4.64 15.58
N GLN A 251 -3.85 -5.03 15.90
CA GLN A 251 -4.27 -5.29 17.28
C GLN A 251 -3.43 -6.36 17.97
N LEU A 252 -3.09 -7.45 17.28
CA LEU A 252 -2.21 -8.48 17.82
C LEU A 252 -0.80 -7.93 18.08
N LEU A 253 -0.23 -7.21 17.12
CA LEU A 253 1.11 -6.63 17.24
C LEU A 253 1.19 -5.67 18.43
N TRP A 254 0.18 -4.80 18.60
CA TRP A 254 0.07 -3.90 19.74
C TRP A 254 0.04 -4.65 21.07
N ASN A 255 -0.84 -5.63 21.19
CA ASN A 255 -1.09 -6.32 22.46
C ASN A 255 0.05 -7.26 22.87
N THR A 256 0.86 -7.73 21.92
CA THR A 256 1.82 -8.83 22.18
C THR A 256 3.28 -8.46 21.92
N GLN A 257 3.58 -7.41 21.15
CA GLN A 257 4.95 -7.07 20.71
C GLN A 257 5.37 -5.66 21.15
N PRO A 258 5.58 -5.41 22.46
CA PRO A 258 5.89 -4.07 22.98
C PRO A 258 7.23 -3.49 22.47
N VAL A 259 8.14 -4.33 21.96
CA VAL A 259 9.46 -3.93 21.44
C VAL A 259 9.45 -3.65 19.93
N LEU A 260 8.31 -3.84 19.26
CA LEU A 260 8.20 -3.76 17.80
C LEU A 260 8.61 -2.38 17.28
N ILE A 261 8.05 -1.31 17.83
CA ILE A 261 8.32 0.06 17.36
C ILE A 261 9.77 0.45 17.59
N ASP A 262 10.35 0.12 18.75
CA ASP A 262 11.78 0.35 19.01
C ASP A 262 12.66 -0.39 17.99
N ALA A 263 12.29 -1.61 17.58
CA ALA A 263 13.02 -2.38 16.58
C ALA A 263 12.90 -1.78 15.18
N LEU A 264 11.69 -1.37 14.78
CA LEU A 264 11.47 -0.74 13.47
C LEU A 264 12.20 0.60 13.38
N ILE A 265 12.16 1.46 14.41
CA ILE A 265 12.87 2.75 14.38
C ILE A 265 14.38 2.54 14.17
N ARG A 266 15.00 1.56 14.85
CA ARG A 266 16.41 1.21 14.60
C ARG A 266 16.68 0.79 13.15
N LEU A 267 15.72 0.12 12.50
CA LEU A 267 15.83 -0.29 11.10
C LEU A 267 15.55 0.84 10.11
N VAL A 268 14.94 1.97 10.52
CA VAL A 268 14.88 3.18 9.70
C VAL A 268 16.28 3.76 9.50
N ASP A 269 17.15 3.64 10.50
CA ASP A 269 18.52 4.18 10.50
C ASP A 269 19.58 3.22 9.90
N THR A 270 19.17 2.06 9.35
CA THR A 270 20.11 1.12 8.71
C THR A 270 20.66 1.65 7.40
N SER A 271 21.86 1.22 7.00
CA SER A 271 22.44 1.58 5.69
C SER A 271 21.83 0.81 4.51
N THR A 272 20.95 -0.16 4.77
CA THR A 272 20.34 -0.99 3.71
C THR A 272 19.02 -0.40 3.23
N ILE A 273 19.05 0.30 2.10
CA ILE A 273 17.91 1.02 1.49
C ILE A 273 16.64 0.16 1.40
N LYS A 274 16.75 -1.09 0.92
CA LYS A 274 15.57 -1.98 0.79
C LYS A 274 14.91 -2.28 2.16
N VAL A 275 15.69 -2.35 3.22
CA VAL A 275 15.18 -2.56 4.59
C VAL A 275 14.54 -1.27 5.09
N GLN A 276 15.15 -0.11 4.85
CA GLN A 276 14.59 1.19 5.20
C GLN A 276 13.21 1.41 4.57
N CYS A 277 13.09 1.26 3.24
CA CYS A 277 11.81 1.40 2.53
C CYS A 277 10.73 0.47 3.09
N GLN A 278 11.07 -0.80 3.30
CA GLN A 278 10.13 -1.77 3.85
C GLN A 278 9.75 -1.49 5.31
N THR A 279 10.67 -0.95 6.09
CA THR A 279 10.45 -0.53 7.48
C THR A 279 9.49 0.65 7.55
N LEU A 280 9.70 1.66 6.70
CA LEU A 280 8.79 2.80 6.55
C LEU A 280 7.39 2.36 6.12
N LEU A 281 7.29 1.41 5.18
CA LEU A 281 6.01 0.83 4.78
C LEU A 281 5.31 0.11 5.94
N THR A 282 6.08 -0.60 6.79
CA THR A 282 5.55 -1.26 7.98
C THR A 282 5.04 -0.25 8.99
N LEU A 283 5.82 0.81 9.28
CA LEU A 283 5.44 1.89 10.18
C LEU A 283 4.20 2.63 9.67
N ARG A 284 4.12 2.90 8.36
CA ARG A 284 2.93 3.48 7.71
C ARG A 284 1.69 2.63 7.92
N ASN A 285 1.78 1.32 7.66
CA ASN A 285 0.65 0.40 7.85
C ASN A 285 0.24 0.33 9.33
N LEU A 286 1.19 0.30 10.26
CA LEU A 286 0.88 0.35 11.70
C LEU A 286 0.20 1.67 12.09
N ALA A 287 0.68 2.79 11.56
CA ALA A 287 0.12 4.13 11.77
C ALA A 287 -1.27 4.33 11.15
N SER A 288 -1.89 3.29 10.60
CA SER A 288 -3.34 3.28 10.34
C SER A 288 -4.17 3.26 11.63
N ASP A 289 -3.59 2.91 12.78
CA ASP A 289 -4.25 3.02 14.09
C ASP A 289 -3.60 4.11 14.96
N ASP A 290 -4.42 4.90 15.64
CA ASP A 290 -4.06 6.04 16.49
C ASP A 290 -2.94 5.72 17.51
N GLN A 291 -3.07 4.58 18.19
CA GLN A 291 -2.10 4.15 19.21
C GLN A 291 -0.67 3.98 18.64
N PHE A 292 -0.54 3.53 17.39
CA PHE A 292 0.76 3.42 16.74
C PHE A 292 1.25 4.77 16.24
N GLN A 293 0.35 5.66 15.79
CA GLN A 293 0.72 7.02 15.39
C GLN A 293 1.44 7.73 16.54
N VAL A 294 0.88 7.68 17.74
CA VAL A 294 1.49 8.29 18.94
C VAL A 294 2.77 7.56 19.34
N GLN A 295 2.73 6.22 19.43
CA GLN A 295 3.89 5.44 19.88
C GLN A 295 5.12 5.61 18.97
N ILE A 296 4.94 5.73 17.65
CA ILE A 296 6.06 5.95 16.72
C ILE A 296 6.74 7.30 17.01
N VAL A 297 5.96 8.35 17.26
CA VAL A 297 6.48 9.68 17.58
C VAL A 297 7.16 9.69 18.95
N GLU A 298 6.52 9.13 19.98
CA GLU A 298 7.10 9.03 21.34
C GLU A 298 8.44 8.30 21.38
N LYS A 299 8.64 7.34 20.47
CA LYS A 299 9.87 6.55 20.36
C LYS A 299 10.95 7.20 19.50
N GLY A 300 10.77 8.45 19.08
CA GLY A 300 11.76 9.22 18.31
C GLY A 300 11.69 9.00 16.81
N GLY A 301 10.59 8.48 16.27
CA GLY A 301 10.45 8.21 14.83
C GLY A 301 10.63 9.44 13.94
N LEU A 302 10.33 10.64 14.43
CA LEU A 302 10.51 11.90 13.68
C LEU A 302 11.99 12.19 13.39
N ASP A 303 12.88 11.96 14.36
CA ASP A 303 14.33 12.18 14.20
C ASP A 303 14.91 11.26 13.12
N SER A 304 14.42 10.02 13.03
CA SER A 304 14.81 9.07 11.98
C SER A 304 14.18 9.37 10.61
N LEU A 305 12.99 9.96 10.57
CA LEU A 305 12.30 10.31 9.31
C LEU A 305 12.91 11.54 8.61
N LEU A 306 13.33 12.55 9.37
CA LEU A 306 13.79 13.83 8.83
C LEU A 306 14.93 13.68 7.80
N PRO A 307 16.02 12.92 8.05
CA PRO A 307 17.07 12.70 7.05
C PRO A 307 16.58 11.99 5.79
N LEU A 308 15.57 11.12 5.90
CA LEU A 308 15.06 10.35 4.76
C LEU A 308 14.17 11.19 3.84
N LEU A 309 13.46 12.19 4.38
CA LEU A 309 12.75 13.18 3.57
C LEU A 309 13.70 14.01 2.68
N GLN A 310 14.96 14.16 3.11
CA GLN A 310 16.00 14.90 2.38
C GLN A 310 16.90 13.99 1.52
N SER A 311 16.52 12.72 1.37
CA SER A 311 17.28 11.75 0.57
C SER A 311 17.25 12.10 -0.91
N ALA A 312 18.36 11.84 -1.60
CA ALA A 312 18.42 11.93 -3.07
C ALA A 312 17.79 10.72 -3.79
N TYR A 313 17.19 9.79 -3.04
CA TYR A 313 16.56 8.58 -3.58
C TYR A 313 15.04 8.61 -3.36
N ASP A 314 14.30 8.92 -4.43
CA ASP A 314 12.86 9.16 -4.39
C ASP A 314 12.03 8.08 -3.66
N PRO A 315 12.29 6.76 -3.83
CA PRO A 315 11.51 5.75 -3.12
C PRO A 315 11.60 5.84 -1.59
N LEU A 316 12.70 6.37 -1.03
CA LEU A 316 12.80 6.66 0.40
C LEU A 316 11.98 7.90 0.77
N VAL A 317 12.04 8.96 -0.04
CA VAL A 317 11.27 10.19 0.18
C VAL A 317 9.78 9.90 0.14
N ILE A 318 9.30 9.12 -0.84
CA ILE A 318 7.91 8.66 -0.96
C ILE A 318 7.51 7.90 0.31
N SER A 319 8.30 6.90 0.70
CA SER A 319 8.00 6.06 1.87
C SER A 319 7.96 6.86 3.18
N ALA A 320 8.89 7.79 3.36
CA ALA A 320 8.97 8.64 4.54
C ALA A 320 7.81 9.64 4.58
N SER A 321 7.48 10.26 3.45
CA SER A 321 6.36 11.21 3.32
C SER A 321 5.02 10.51 3.58
N ALA A 322 4.83 9.31 3.04
CA ALA A 322 3.62 8.50 3.26
C ALA A 322 3.47 8.09 4.73
N CYS A 323 4.56 7.70 5.39
CA CYS A 323 4.56 7.39 6.82
C CYS A 323 4.20 8.63 7.65
N LEU A 324 4.85 9.77 7.39
CA LEU A 324 4.62 11.02 8.10
C LEU A 324 3.19 11.55 7.92
N ARG A 325 2.61 11.41 6.73
CA ARG A 325 1.19 11.70 6.49
C ARG A 325 0.29 10.96 7.47
N ASN A 326 0.50 9.66 7.67
CA ASN A 326 -0.30 8.90 8.64
C ASN A 326 -0.05 9.35 10.09
N LEU A 327 1.21 9.66 10.44
CA LEU A 327 1.53 10.17 11.79
C LEU A 327 0.89 11.52 12.08
N SER A 328 0.72 12.37 11.06
CA SER A 328 0.13 13.71 11.18
C SER A 328 -1.37 13.73 11.45
N ILE A 329 -2.06 12.59 11.30
CA ILE A 329 -3.49 12.46 11.54
C ILE A 329 -3.79 12.66 13.03
N HIS A 330 -2.95 12.13 13.93
CA HIS A 330 -3.20 12.24 15.37
C HIS A 330 -2.98 13.66 15.89
N PRO A 331 -3.94 14.26 16.62
CA PRO A 331 -3.78 15.58 17.24
C PRO A 331 -2.57 15.69 18.18
N ASP A 332 -2.32 14.67 19.02
CA ASP A 332 -1.18 14.70 19.95
C ASP A 332 0.20 14.72 19.25
N ASN A 333 0.26 14.37 17.96
CA ASN A 333 1.48 14.40 17.17
C ASN A 333 1.75 15.76 16.53
N GLU A 334 0.76 16.67 16.49
CA GLU A 334 0.90 18.00 15.88
C GLU A 334 2.10 18.75 16.47
N LYS A 335 2.11 18.95 17.79
CA LYS A 335 3.18 19.68 18.47
C LYS A 335 4.56 19.02 18.32
N PRO A 336 4.75 17.70 18.56
CA PRO A 336 6.01 17.03 18.29
C PRO A 336 6.51 17.18 16.84
N ILE A 337 5.62 17.10 15.85
CA ILE A 337 5.98 17.27 14.44
C ILE A 337 6.48 18.70 14.19
N LEU A 338 5.80 19.71 14.72
CA LEU A 338 6.23 21.11 14.59
C LEU A 338 7.56 21.38 15.32
N ASP A 339 7.73 20.85 16.53
CA ASP A 339 8.93 21.05 17.36
C ASP A 339 10.18 20.33 16.80
N SER A 340 10.01 19.31 15.94
CA SER A 340 11.12 18.54 15.35
C SER A 340 11.85 19.23 14.19
N GLY A 341 11.34 20.36 13.70
CA GLY A 341 11.91 21.07 12.54
C GLY A 341 11.54 20.45 11.18
N ILE A 342 10.70 19.41 11.17
CA ILE A 342 10.18 18.77 9.94
C ILE A 342 9.36 19.75 9.10
N LEU A 343 8.66 20.72 9.71
CA LEU A 343 7.77 21.66 9.01
C LEU A 343 8.46 22.37 7.82
N THR A 344 9.63 22.96 8.04
CA THR A 344 10.36 23.68 6.98
C THR A 344 10.79 22.72 5.87
N CYS A 345 11.17 21.49 6.23
CA CYS A 345 11.49 20.44 5.26
C CYS A 345 10.28 20.12 4.38
N LEU A 346 9.11 19.88 4.98
CA LEU A 346 7.87 19.59 4.27
C LEU A 346 7.53 20.68 3.26
N ILE A 347 7.48 21.94 3.72
CA ILE A 347 7.10 23.08 2.89
C ILE A 347 8.05 23.24 1.70
N SER A 348 9.36 23.16 1.95
CA SER A 348 10.35 23.31 0.88
C SER A 348 10.30 22.16 -0.15
N LEU A 349 10.00 20.93 0.30
CA LEU A 349 9.94 19.76 -0.57
C LEU A 349 8.72 19.76 -1.51
N ILE A 350 7.66 20.51 -1.20
CA ILE A 350 6.48 20.64 -2.07
C ILE A 350 6.86 21.11 -3.48
N THR A 351 7.74 22.10 -3.60
CA THR A 351 8.15 22.64 -4.90
C THR A 351 9.45 22.03 -5.42
N GLN A 352 10.31 21.52 -4.52
CA GLN A 352 11.57 20.86 -4.92
C GLN A 352 11.37 19.46 -5.50
N SER A 353 10.33 18.75 -5.05
CA SER A 353 10.03 17.41 -5.55
C SER A 353 9.36 17.49 -6.93
N GLY A 354 9.90 16.76 -7.90
CA GLY A 354 9.23 16.51 -9.18
C GLY A 354 8.28 15.31 -9.17
N ASN A 355 8.09 14.67 -8.01
CA ASN A 355 7.26 13.48 -7.86
C ASN A 355 5.90 13.84 -7.23
N GLU A 356 4.82 13.58 -7.97
CA GLU A 356 3.46 13.91 -7.56
C GLU A 356 3.00 13.19 -6.28
N GLU A 357 3.40 11.92 -6.08
CA GLU A 357 3.03 11.14 -4.90
C GLU A 357 3.65 11.74 -3.63
N VAL A 358 4.91 12.17 -3.71
CA VAL A 358 5.56 12.93 -2.63
C VAL A 358 4.78 14.21 -2.36
N GLN A 359 4.49 15.02 -3.37
CA GLN A 359 3.78 16.30 -3.20
C GLN A 359 2.41 16.09 -2.54
N CYS A 360 1.61 15.13 -3.01
CA CYS A 360 0.32 14.79 -2.41
C CYS A 360 0.46 14.38 -0.94
N HIS A 361 1.45 13.55 -0.59
CA HIS A 361 1.67 13.15 0.81
C HIS A 361 2.07 14.33 1.69
N LEU A 362 2.95 15.22 1.22
CA LEU A 362 3.40 16.39 1.97
C LEU A 362 2.25 17.39 2.20
N ILE A 363 1.48 17.70 1.15
CA ILE A 363 0.32 18.61 1.24
C ILE A 363 -0.75 18.03 2.16
N SER A 364 -1.05 16.74 2.04
CA SER A 364 -2.01 16.06 2.92
C SER A 364 -1.54 16.04 4.38
N ALA A 365 -0.24 15.86 4.64
CA ALA A 365 0.31 15.95 5.99
C ALA A 365 0.14 17.36 6.57
N LEU A 366 0.41 18.41 5.78
CA LEU A 366 0.22 19.80 6.20
C LEU A 366 -1.25 20.12 6.47
N ARG A 367 -2.17 19.62 5.63
CA ARG A 367 -3.62 19.71 5.85
C ARG A 367 -4.01 19.11 7.21
N ASN A 368 -3.55 17.91 7.52
CA ASN A 368 -3.86 17.23 8.78
C ASN A 368 -3.33 18.02 9.99
N LEU A 369 -2.08 18.51 9.92
CA LEU A 369 -1.50 19.29 11.00
C LEU A 369 -2.30 20.57 11.29
N VAL A 370 -2.77 21.27 10.25
CA VAL A 370 -3.60 22.47 10.43
C VAL A 370 -4.99 22.13 10.97
N ALA A 371 -5.59 21.01 10.53
CA ALA A 371 -6.94 20.61 10.94
C ALA A 371 -7.07 20.32 12.44
N ASN A 372 -5.98 19.89 13.10
CA ASN A 372 -6.00 19.50 14.51
C ASN A 372 -6.25 20.67 15.49
N ASN A 373 -6.18 21.94 15.04
CA ASN A 373 -6.63 23.15 15.73
C ASN A 373 -6.10 23.35 17.18
N ASN A 374 -4.97 22.74 17.57
CA ASN A 374 -4.44 22.84 18.94
C ASN A 374 -3.41 23.96 19.13
N ALA A 375 -2.83 24.49 18.05
CA ALA A 375 -1.80 25.54 18.09
C ALA A 375 -2.16 26.77 17.23
N ASP A 376 -1.44 27.87 17.48
CA ASP A 376 -1.38 28.98 16.53
C ASP A 376 -0.59 28.52 15.30
N ASN A 377 -1.25 28.48 14.14
CA ASN A 377 -0.66 27.98 12.90
C ASN A 377 0.07 29.07 12.10
N THR A 378 0.32 30.26 12.69
CA THR A 378 1.14 31.31 12.08
C THR A 378 2.52 30.83 11.62
N SER A 379 3.12 29.83 12.30
CA SER A 379 4.41 29.25 11.91
C SER A 379 4.42 28.64 10.51
N PHE A 380 3.28 28.14 10.02
CA PHE A 380 3.16 27.63 8.65
C PHE A 380 3.30 28.77 7.63
N ALA A 381 2.66 29.90 7.90
CA ALA A 381 2.75 31.08 7.07
C ALA A 381 4.17 31.69 7.10
N GLU A 382 4.77 31.80 8.29
CA GLU A 382 6.15 32.28 8.47
C GLU A 382 7.18 31.40 7.76
N ALA A 383 6.92 30.10 7.66
CA ALA A 383 7.74 29.16 6.91
C ALA A 383 7.52 29.22 5.37
N GLY A 384 6.64 30.09 4.89
CA GLY A 384 6.41 30.32 3.45
C GLY A 384 5.47 29.30 2.79
N LEU A 385 4.59 28.64 3.56
CA LEU A 385 3.65 27.63 3.03
C LEU A 385 2.87 28.13 1.80
N PHE A 386 2.28 29.33 1.90
CA PHE A 386 1.41 29.85 0.85
C PHE A 386 2.17 30.19 -0.43
N ASP A 387 3.42 30.61 -0.34
CA ASP A 387 4.24 30.87 -1.54
C ASP A 387 4.50 29.57 -2.31
N HIS A 388 4.83 28.48 -1.59
CA HIS A 388 5.11 27.17 -2.19
C HIS A 388 3.84 26.53 -2.77
N VAL A 389 2.72 26.60 -2.05
CA VAL A 389 1.43 26.08 -2.52
C VAL A 389 0.95 26.86 -3.75
N LYS A 390 1.15 28.18 -3.76
CA LYS A 390 0.83 29.01 -4.92
C LYS A 390 1.70 28.67 -6.12
N GLU A 391 3.01 28.50 -5.92
CA GLU A 391 3.94 28.08 -6.98
C GLU A 391 3.51 26.75 -7.61
N VAL A 392 3.05 25.78 -6.80
CA VAL A 392 2.50 24.51 -7.31
C VAL A 392 1.26 24.73 -8.17
N MET A 393 0.32 25.59 -7.75
CA MET A 393 -0.89 25.88 -8.53
C MET A 393 -0.59 26.63 -9.83
N GLU A 394 0.41 27.50 -9.82
CA GLU A 394 0.82 28.28 -11.00
C GLU A 394 1.67 27.46 -11.98
N ASN A 395 2.30 26.37 -11.52
CA ASN A 395 3.14 25.51 -12.34
C ASN A 395 2.30 24.65 -13.30
N PRO A 396 2.40 24.85 -14.62
CA PRO A 396 1.63 24.07 -15.61
C PRO A 396 2.02 22.58 -15.68
N ALA A 397 3.14 22.19 -15.06
CA ALA A 397 3.59 20.80 -14.97
C ALA A 397 2.98 20.04 -13.78
N SER A 398 2.32 20.73 -12.85
CA SER A 398 1.64 20.09 -11.72
C SER A 398 0.47 19.24 -12.22
N SER A 399 0.35 18.02 -11.69
CA SER A 399 -0.74 17.12 -12.06
C SER A 399 -2.04 17.48 -11.36
N ASP A 400 -3.17 17.09 -11.96
CA ASP A 400 -4.49 17.30 -11.38
C ASP A 400 -4.62 16.71 -9.96
N LEU A 401 -3.91 15.61 -9.66
CA LEU A 401 -3.88 15.00 -8.33
C LEU A 401 -3.27 15.95 -7.29
N VAL A 402 -2.12 16.55 -7.61
CA VAL A 402 -1.43 17.49 -6.73
C VAL A 402 -2.28 18.74 -6.52
N ILE A 403 -2.85 19.28 -7.60
CA ILE A 403 -3.76 20.43 -7.53
C ILE A 403 -4.98 20.10 -6.66
N GLY A 404 -5.54 18.90 -6.77
CA GLY A 404 -6.66 18.46 -5.94
C GLY A 404 -6.34 18.47 -4.45
N GLU A 405 -5.17 17.94 -4.07
CA GLU A 405 -4.71 17.98 -2.67
C GLU A 405 -4.45 19.42 -2.19
N VAL A 406 -3.92 20.30 -3.05
CA VAL A 406 -3.76 21.72 -2.72
C VAL A 406 -5.11 22.37 -2.41
N ILE A 407 -6.13 22.18 -3.26
CA ILE A 407 -7.45 22.77 -3.05
C ILE A 407 -8.06 22.26 -1.74
N ALA A 408 -7.96 20.95 -1.49
CA ALA A 408 -8.44 20.35 -0.25
C ALA A 408 -7.72 20.92 0.98
N ALA A 409 -6.41 21.20 0.88
CA ALA A 409 -5.66 21.87 1.94
C ALA A 409 -6.09 23.34 2.13
N LEU A 410 -6.26 24.10 1.05
CA LEU A 410 -6.75 25.48 1.10
C LEU A 410 -8.12 25.59 1.78
N ASN A 411 -9.01 24.61 1.56
CA ASN A 411 -10.30 24.55 2.21
C ASN A 411 -10.19 24.42 3.74
N VAL A 412 -9.22 23.66 4.24
CA VAL A 412 -8.93 23.59 5.69
C VAL A 412 -8.27 24.89 6.16
N PHE A 413 -7.35 25.46 5.38
CA PHE A 413 -6.62 26.66 5.74
C PHE A 413 -7.52 27.90 5.86
N VAL A 414 -8.57 28.01 5.06
CA VAL A 414 -9.53 29.14 5.14
C VAL A 414 -10.47 29.06 6.34
N ILE A 415 -10.68 27.85 6.88
CA ILE A 415 -11.47 27.65 8.10
C ILE A 415 -10.62 27.99 9.34
N ASN A 416 -9.30 27.80 9.27
CA ASN A 416 -8.40 28.08 10.38
C ASN A 416 -8.22 29.60 10.63
N GLU A 417 -8.46 30.02 11.87
CA GLU A 417 -8.45 31.43 12.32
C GLU A 417 -7.12 32.17 12.06
N SER A 418 -6.00 31.46 12.11
CA SER A 418 -4.67 32.08 11.90
C SER A 418 -4.24 32.11 10.43
N LEU A 419 -4.85 31.28 9.58
CA LEU A 419 -4.38 31.05 8.21
C LEU A 419 -5.27 31.63 7.12
N TRP A 420 -6.57 31.83 7.38
CA TRP A 420 -7.48 32.42 6.40
C TRP A 420 -7.00 33.76 5.80
N PRO A 421 -6.31 34.67 6.53
CA PRO A 421 -5.87 35.93 5.93
C PRO A 421 -4.88 35.73 4.78
N TYR A 422 -4.06 34.67 4.85
CA TYR A 422 -3.09 34.34 3.83
C TYR A 422 -3.74 33.71 2.60
N VAL A 423 -4.82 32.94 2.78
CA VAL A 423 -5.63 32.41 1.67
C VAL A 423 -6.33 33.56 0.92
N LEU A 424 -6.99 34.47 1.65
CA LEU A 424 -7.74 35.58 1.04
C LEU A 424 -6.84 36.59 0.32
N ASN A 425 -5.66 36.88 0.87
CA ASN A 425 -4.75 37.87 0.30
C ASN A 425 -3.67 37.27 -0.61
N GLY A 426 -3.53 35.95 -0.65
CA GLY A 426 -2.51 35.25 -1.44
C GLY A 426 -2.79 35.16 -2.95
N GLY A 427 -3.98 35.58 -3.39
CA GLY A 427 -4.39 35.48 -4.80
C GLY A 427 -4.87 34.07 -5.20
N PHE A 428 -5.27 33.25 -4.22
CA PHE A 428 -5.80 31.91 -4.48
C PHE A 428 -7.19 31.92 -5.11
N ILE A 429 -7.98 32.96 -4.88
CA ILE A 429 -9.32 33.12 -5.50
C ILE A 429 -9.17 33.12 -7.03
N GLU A 430 -8.22 33.88 -7.55
CA GLU A 430 -7.93 33.96 -8.98
C GLU A 430 -7.43 32.63 -9.56
N LEU A 431 -6.74 31.81 -8.77
CA LEU A 431 -6.27 30.49 -9.18
C LEU A 431 -7.38 29.42 -9.13
N LEU A 432 -8.36 29.57 -8.22
CA LEU A 432 -9.50 28.66 -8.08
C LEU A 432 -10.57 28.88 -9.15
N ILE A 433 -10.78 30.12 -9.61
CA ILE A 433 -11.83 30.46 -10.59
C ILE A 433 -11.72 29.62 -11.90
N PRO A 434 -10.56 29.46 -12.54
CA PRO A 434 -10.45 28.60 -13.72
C PRO A 434 -10.78 27.14 -13.44
N LEU A 435 -10.48 26.66 -12.22
CA LEU A 435 -10.69 25.27 -11.81
C LEU A 435 -12.17 24.91 -11.63
N THR A 436 -13.06 25.90 -11.42
CA THR A 436 -14.52 25.65 -11.44
C THR A 436 -15.03 25.21 -12.81
N ARG A 437 -14.22 25.33 -13.87
CA ARG A 437 -14.52 24.86 -15.22
C ARG A 437 -13.68 23.65 -15.64
N SER A 438 -12.96 23.04 -14.69
CA SER A 438 -12.17 21.85 -14.96
C SER A 438 -13.03 20.73 -15.51
N SER A 439 -12.48 19.95 -16.45
CA SER A 439 -13.10 18.71 -16.92
C SER A 439 -12.98 17.57 -15.91
N VAL A 440 -12.15 17.74 -14.87
CA VAL A 440 -12.01 16.78 -13.77
C VAL A 440 -13.05 17.12 -12.70
N PRO A 441 -14.09 16.28 -12.48
CA PRO A 441 -15.21 16.62 -11.60
C PRO A 441 -14.78 16.92 -10.16
N GLU A 442 -13.81 16.16 -9.64
CA GLU A 442 -13.27 16.35 -8.28
C GLU A 442 -12.61 17.72 -8.11
N LEU A 443 -11.82 18.18 -9.10
CA LEU A 443 -11.22 19.52 -9.06
C LEU A 443 -12.26 20.63 -9.16
N GLN A 444 -13.24 20.45 -10.04
CA GLN A 444 -14.35 21.40 -10.17
C GLN A 444 -15.11 21.52 -8.85
N TYR A 445 -15.50 20.39 -8.26
CA TYR A 445 -16.24 20.34 -7.01
C TYR A 445 -15.44 20.98 -5.86
N ASN A 446 -14.20 20.53 -5.65
CA ASN A 446 -13.36 21.05 -4.58
C ASN A 446 -13.06 22.55 -4.73
N ALA A 447 -12.88 23.04 -5.96
CA ALA A 447 -12.69 24.47 -6.22
C ALA A 447 -13.93 25.28 -5.85
N CYS A 448 -15.12 24.81 -6.24
CA CYS A 448 -16.39 25.44 -5.89
C CYS A 448 -16.61 25.49 -4.37
N VAL A 449 -16.37 24.38 -3.67
CA VAL A 449 -16.47 24.32 -2.21
C VAL A 449 -15.49 25.31 -1.56
N THR A 450 -14.23 25.31 -2.00
CA THR A 450 -13.20 26.20 -1.43
C THR A 450 -13.54 27.68 -1.66
N LEU A 451 -14.04 28.06 -2.84
CA LEU A 451 -14.53 29.41 -3.11
C LEU A 451 -15.72 29.79 -2.22
N SER A 452 -16.60 28.83 -1.93
CA SER A 452 -17.72 29.03 -1.00
C SER A 452 -17.24 29.23 0.44
N SER A 453 -16.26 28.46 0.90
CA SER A 453 -15.60 28.63 2.20
C SER A 453 -14.90 29.99 2.32
N ILE A 454 -14.27 30.46 1.23
CA ILE A 454 -13.71 31.81 1.12
C ILE A 454 -14.81 32.87 1.22
N ALA A 455 -15.96 32.65 0.55
CA ALA A 455 -17.11 33.55 0.65
C ALA A 455 -17.69 33.66 2.07
N ALA A 456 -17.52 32.63 2.91
CA ALA A 456 -17.91 32.70 4.32
C ALA A 456 -17.08 33.73 5.12
N LYS A 457 -15.93 34.16 4.59
CA LYS A 457 -15.07 35.25 5.10
C LYS A 457 -15.27 36.56 4.31
N ALA A 458 -16.47 36.77 3.75
CA ALA A 458 -16.74 37.93 2.88
C ALA A 458 -16.62 39.28 3.59
N ASN A 459 -16.85 39.34 4.91
CA ASN A 459 -16.73 40.58 5.68
C ASN A 459 -15.27 41.02 5.78
N GLU A 460 -14.38 40.07 6.04
CA GLU A 460 -12.96 40.30 6.22
C GLU A 460 -12.21 40.41 4.88
N GLY A 461 -12.62 39.61 3.89
CA GLY A 461 -11.98 39.48 2.57
C GLY A 461 -12.66 40.21 1.42
N SER A 462 -13.56 41.15 1.71
CA SER A 462 -14.39 41.82 0.70
C SER A 462 -13.56 42.42 -0.45
N GLU A 463 -12.41 43.02 -0.17
CA GLU A 463 -11.55 43.62 -1.21
C GLU A 463 -11.07 42.58 -2.24
N SER A 464 -10.59 41.41 -1.78
CA SER A 464 -10.12 40.34 -2.65
C SER A 464 -11.25 39.72 -3.47
N LEU A 465 -12.41 39.49 -2.85
CA LEU A 465 -13.60 38.97 -3.53
C LEU A 465 -14.13 39.94 -4.60
N VAL A 466 -14.19 41.24 -4.29
CA VAL A 466 -14.56 42.29 -5.24
C VAL A 466 -13.56 42.35 -6.39
N ARG A 467 -12.26 42.23 -6.11
CA ARG A 467 -11.20 42.25 -7.12
C ARG A 467 -11.27 41.07 -8.10
N ALA A 468 -11.72 39.92 -7.63
CA ALA A 468 -11.89 38.69 -8.40
C ALA A 468 -13.29 38.53 -9.01
N TRP A 469 -14.16 39.53 -8.85
CA TRP A 469 -15.54 39.45 -9.33
C TRP A 469 -15.64 39.23 -10.85
N ASP A 470 -14.81 39.92 -11.63
CA ASP A 470 -14.84 39.92 -13.10
C ASP A 470 -13.62 39.25 -13.76
N ARG A 471 -12.65 38.79 -12.96
CA ARG A 471 -11.39 38.21 -13.44
C ARG A 471 -10.83 37.16 -12.47
N PRO A 472 -10.00 36.22 -12.96
CA PRO A 472 -9.75 35.90 -14.37
C PRO A 472 -10.96 35.22 -15.02
N ASP A 473 -10.97 35.13 -16.36
CA ASP A 473 -11.97 34.36 -17.12
C ASP A 473 -13.44 34.66 -16.75
N GLY A 474 -13.77 35.94 -16.63
CA GLY A 474 -15.10 36.41 -16.24
C GLY A 474 -15.38 36.32 -14.73
N GLY A 475 -14.43 35.89 -13.92
CA GLY A 475 -14.42 35.98 -12.46
C GLY A 475 -15.50 35.17 -11.75
N LEU A 476 -15.70 35.50 -10.47
CA LEU A 476 -16.77 34.92 -9.64
C LEU A 476 -18.15 35.07 -10.28
N GLN A 477 -18.45 36.18 -10.95
CA GLN A 477 -19.76 36.39 -11.57
C GLN A 477 -20.05 35.37 -12.68
N SER A 478 -19.05 35.02 -13.48
CA SER A 478 -19.23 34.06 -14.57
C SER A 478 -19.36 32.63 -14.04
N TYR A 479 -18.59 32.28 -12.99
CA TYR A 479 -18.77 31.04 -12.24
C TYR A 479 -20.21 30.94 -11.70
N LEU A 480 -20.64 31.89 -10.88
CA LEU A 480 -21.98 31.88 -10.26
C LEU A 480 -23.09 31.83 -11.31
N ALA A 481 -23.00 32.66 -12.36
CA ALA A 481 -24.02 32.69 -13.41
C ALA A 481 -24.12 31.35 -14.17
N ALA A 482 -22.99 30.65 -14.39
CA ALA A 482 -22.96 29.37 -15.08
C ALA A 482 -23.61 28.25 -14.25
N PHE A 483 -23.26 28.13 -12.97
CA PHE A 483 -23.79 27.08 -12.09
C PHE A 483 -25.26 27.29 -11.71
N LEU A 484 -25.70 28.55 -11.65
CA LEU A 484 -27.11 28.89 -11.43
C LEU A 484 -27.97 28.74 -12.69
N ALA A 485 -27.38 28.56 -13.87
CA ALA A 485 -28.16 28.36 -15.09
C ALA A 485 -29.02 27.08 -14.99
N ILE A 486 -30.26 27.18 -15.45
CA ILE A 486 -31.15 26.03 -15.59
C ILE A 486 -30.77 25.30 -16.88
N ASP A 487 -29.81 24.40 -16.73
CA ASP A 487 -29.43 23.38 -17.71
C ASP A 487 -29.83 22.01 -17.14
N GLU A 488 -30.43 21.16 -17.98
CA GLU A 488 -30.90 19.81 -17.60
C GLU A 488 -29.74 18.88 -17.18
N GLY A 489 -28.49 19.24 -17.50
CA GLY A 489 -27.29 18.49 -17.14
C GLY A 489 -26.46 19.03 -15.96
N MET A 490 -26.88 20.12 -15.30
CA MET A 490 -26.11 20.72 -14.20
C MET A 490 -26.37 19.99 -12.87
N ASP A 491 -25.29 19.64 -12.18
CA ASP A 491 -25.32 18.98 -10.87
C ASP A 491 -26.07 19.84 -9.81
N PRO A 492 -27.13 19.31 -9.18
CA PRO A 492 -27.85 19.99 -8.10
C PRO A 492 -26.96 20.43 -6.92
N MET A 493 -25.92 19.66 -6.58
CA MET A 493 -25.00 20.02 -5.51
C MET A 493 -24.19 21.26 -5.86
N LEU A 494 -23.59 21.30 -7.05
CA LEU A 494 -22.81 22.45 -7.51
C LEU A 494 -23.67 23.72 -7.64
N ARG A 495 -24.94 23.56 -8.04
CA ARG A 495 -25.92 24.66 -8.04
C ARG A 495 -26.23 25.15 -6.62
N SER A 496 -26.36 24.24 -5.66
CA SER A 496 -26.58 24.56 -4.25
C SER A 496 -25.39 25.32 -3.64
N ILE A 497 -24.15 24.90 -3.95
CA ILE A 497 -22.92 25.59 -3.54
C ILE A 497 -22.89 27.02 -4.11
N ALA A 498 -23.27 27.21 -5.38
CA ALA A 498 -23.35 28.54 -5.99
C ALA A 498 -24.43 29.43 -5.33
N LEU A 499 -25.61 28.88 -5.02
CA LEU A 499 -26.66 29.59 -4.28
C LEU A 499 -26.19 30.01 -2.89
N TRP A 500 -25.54 29.10 -2.17
CA TRP A 500 -25.00 29.37 -0.84
C TRP A 500 -23.94 30.48 -0.89
N THR A 501 -23.05 30.43 -1.88
CA THR A 501 -22.03 31.47 -2.11
C THR A 501 -22.67 32.83 -2.37
N VAL A 502 -23.77 32.89 -3.15
CA VAL A 502 -24.54 34.13 -3.35
C VAL A 502 -25.17 34.61 -2.04
N LEU A 503 -25.76 33.72 -1.26
CA LEU A 503 -26.35 34.08 0.04
C LEU A 503 -25.29 34.72 0.96
N LEU A 504 -24.11 34.11 1.07
CA LEU A 504 -23.00 34.64 1.87
C LEU A 504 -22.57 36.04 1.43
N PHE A 505 -22.55 36.33 0.12
CA PHE A 505 -22.25 37.67 -0.37
C PHE A 505 -23.35 38.68 -0.03
N LEU A 506 -24.62 38.28 -0.06
CA LEU A 506 -25.75 39.15 0.27
C LEU A 506 -25.89 39.40 1.77
N GLU A 507 -25.51 38.42 2.60
CA GLU A 507 -25.47 38.55 4.07
C GLU A 507 -24.23 39.28 4.57
N SER A 508 -23.22 39.48 3.72
CA SER A 508 -22.02 40.22 4.09
C SER A 508 -22.30 41.70 4.38
N GLU A 509 -21.48 42.31 5.23
CA GLU A 509 -21.50 43.74 5.53
C GLU A 509 -20.86 44.59 4.41
N SER A 510 -20.45 43.97 3.30
CA SER A 510 -19.79 44.63 2.16
C SER A 510 -20.80 45.20 1.17
N PRO A 511 -20.97 46.54 1.08
CA PRO A 511 -21.94 47.13 0.15
C PRO A 511 -21.58 46.88 -1.31
N ASP A 512 -20.27 46.72 -1.61
CA ASP A 512 -19.82 46.44 -2.96
C ASP A 512 -20.18 45.01 -3.38
N LEU A 513 -20.03 44.01 -2.51
CA LEU A 513 -20.42 42.63 -2.83
C LEU A 513 -21.93 42.50 -3.00
N ILE A 514 -22.71 43.08 -2.07
CA ILE A 514 -24.17 43.13 -2.20
C ILE A 514 -24.56 43.75 -3.54
N ARG A 515 -24.00 44.93 -3.87
CA ARG A 515 -24.30 45.63 -5.12
C ARG A 515 -23.90 44.82 -6.36
N LEU A 516 -22.75 44.16 -6.34
CA LEU A 516 -22.27 43.34 -7.46
C LEU A 516 -23.22 42.16 -7.73
N VAL A 517 -23.73 41.51 -6.68
CA VAL A 517 -24.70 40.42 -6.81
C VAL A 517 -26.05 40.94 -7.29
N THR A 518 -26.64 41.93 -6.60
CA THR A 518 -28.00 42.43 -6.89
C THR A 518 -28.10 43.10 -8.26
N SER A 519 -27.02 43.74 -8.72
CA SER A 519 -26.99 44.36 -10.05
C SER A 519 -26.69 43.38 -11.19
N HIS A 520 -26.32 42.12 -10.92
CA HIS A 520 -25.95 41.18 -11.97
C HIS A 520 -27.16 40.44 -12.57
N PRO A 521 -27.59 40.77 -13.80
CA PRO A 521 -28.91 40.40 -14.31
C PRO A 521 -29.09 38.89 -14.52
N SER A 522 -28.02 38.18 -14.88
CA SER A 522 -28.10 36.72 -15.09
C SER A 522 -28.18 35.94 -13.78
N ILE A 523 -27.55 36.44 -12.70
CA ILE A 523 -27.52 35.75 -11.41
C ILE A 523 -28.92 35.80 -10.80
N ILE A 524 -29.46 37.02 -10.63
CA ILE A 524 -30.80 37.22 -10.06
C ILE A 524 -31.87 36.48 -10.87
N ARG A 525 -31.89 36.66 -12.19
CA ARG A 525 -32.85 35.97 -13.06
C ARG A 525 -32.79 34.45 -12.95
N ASN A 526 -31.60 33.87 -12.80
CA ASN A 526 -31.44 32.43 -12.69
C ASN A 526 -31.93 31.93 -11.32
N ILE A 527 -31.63 32.64 -10.23
CA ILE A 527 -32.10 32.32 -8.88
C ILE A 527 -33.63 32.38 -8.81
N GLU A 528 -34.25 33.43 -9.37
CA GLU A 528 -35.72 33.56 -9.44
C GLU A 528 -36.36 32.37 -10.16
N LYS A 529 -35.76 31.89 -11.26
CA LYS A 529 -36.28 30.72 -11.96
C LYS A 529 -36.13 29.43 -11.15
N ILE A 530 -35.02 29.26 -10.42
CA ILE A 530 -34.82 28.11 -9.52
C ILE A 530 -35.88 28.14 -8.41
N ALA A 531 -36.08 29.31 -7.78
CA ALA A 531 -37.09 29.51 -6.74
C ALA A 531 -38.52 29.22 -7.23
N ALA A 532 -38.80 29.49 -8.51
CA ALA A 532 -40.09 29.25 -9.14
C ALA A 532 -40.35 27.80 -9.57
N ALA A 533 -39.34 26.90 -9.57
CA ALA A 533 -39.49 25.53 -10.06
C ALA A 533 -40.55 24.70 -9.28
N ASN A 534 -40.73 24.99 -7.98
CA ASN A 534 -41.79 24.38 -7.16
C ASN A 534 -43.19 24.97 -7.41
N ALA A 535 -43.31 26.15 -8.02
CA ALA A 535 -44.61 26.76 -8.30
C ALA A 535 -45.33 26.14 -9.52
N SER A 536 -44.60 25.39 -10.34
CA SER A 536 -45.12 24.73 -11.55
C SER A 536 -45.54 23.26 -11.36
N SER A 537 -45.31 22.66 -10.18
CA SER A 537 -45.74 21.28 -9.86
C SER A 537 -47.07 21.20 -9.10
N ASP A 538 -47.79 22.32 -8.96
CA ASP A 538 -49.10 22.41 -8.25
C ASP A 538 -50.29 21.83 -9.06
N GLY A 539 -50.05 20.72 -9.76
CA GLY A 539 -50.99 20.05 -10.65
C GLY A 539 -51.38 18.61 -10.24
N ASP A 540 -51.01 18.12 -9.05
CA ASP A 540 -51.47 16.82 -8.55
C ASP A 540 -52.03 16.93 -7.10
N PRO A 541 -53.34 16.74 -6.88
CA PRO A 541 -54.00 16.96 -5.58
C PRO A 541 -53.77 15.83 -4.56
N ARG A 542 -52.56 15.26 -4.47
CA ARG A 542 -52.22 14.22 -3.48
C ARG A 542 -50.95 14.49 -2.71
N ASN A 543 -50.86 15.64 -2.05
CA ASN A 543 -50.10 15.71 -0.79
C ASN A 543 -50.54 16.91 0.07
N SER A 544 -51.82 16.93 0.44
CA SER A 544 -52.28 17.74 1.56
C SER A 544 -52.00 16.99 2.87
N ALA A 545 -50.84 17.20 3.47
CA ALA A 545 -50.63 17.09 4.92
C ALA A 545 -49.17 17.41 5.28
N TYR A 546 -48.85 18.69 5.45
CA TYR A 546 -48.15 19.14 6.66
C TYR A 546 -48.62 20.56 6.94
N THR A 547 -49.39 20.68 8.02
CA THR A 547 -49.91 21.93 8.55
C THR A 547 -48.82 22.61 9.34
N GLY A 548 -48.86 23.94 9.34
CA GLY A 548 -47.72 24.78 9.67
C GLY A 548 -47.20 24.68 11.10
N ASP A 549 -45.98 25.17 11.25
CA ASP A 549 -45.68 26.05 12.37
C ASP A 549 -44.80 27.21 11.89
N SER A 550 -45.17 28.39 12.35
CA SER A 550 -44.54 29.67 12.10
C SER A 550 -43.16 29.78 12.76
N PHE A 551 -42.21 30.38 12.03
CA PHE A 551 -41.08 31.21 12.50
C PHE A 551 -40.64 31.10 13.98
N ALA A 552 -39.40 30.63 14.20
CA ALA A 552 -38.59 31.08 15.33
C ALA A 552 -37.07 30.84 15.10
N GLY A 553 -36.32 31.92 14.84
CA GLY A 553 -34.88 32.03 15.07
C GLY A 553 -33.96 31.85 13.84
N PRO A 554 -32.85 32.60 13.73
CA PRO A 554 -31.86 32.38 12.68
C PRO A 554 -31.26 30.99 12.87
N ARG A 555 -31.37 30.12 11.86
CA ARG A 555 -30.55 28.91 11.80
C ARG A 555 -29.10 29.37 11.64
N SER A 556 -28.25 29.05 12.60
CA SER A 556 -26.84 29.44 12.56
C SER A 556 -26.14 28.77 11.38
N SER A 557 -25.19 29.46 10.74
CA SER A 557 -24.29 28.97 9.69
C SER A 557 -23.79 27.52 9.89
N ARG A 558 -23.57 27.12 11.14
CA ARG A 558 -23.13 25.77 11.56
C ARG A 558 -24.03 24.59 11.17
N ALA A 559 -25.34 24.77 11.04
CA ALA A 559 -26.26 23.66 10.75
C ALA A 559 -26.33 23.31 9.26
N PHE A 560 -25.86 24.19 8.38
CA PHE A 560 -25.75 23.91 6.93
C PHE A 560 -24.31 23.49 6.58
N GLU A 561 -23.32 23.96 7.35
CA GLU A 561 -21.95 23.43 7.33
C GLU A 561 -21.90 21.93 7.69
N SER A 562 -22.76 21.39 8.56
CA SER A 562 -22.74 19.94 8.82
C SER A 562 -23.20 19.11 7.63
N ASP A 563 -24.20 19.60 6.88
CA ASP A 563 -24.86 18.82 5.82
C ASP A 563 -24.09 18.86 4.49
N ILE A 564 -23.21 19.86 4.29
CA ILE A 564 -22.34 19.97 3.11
C ILE A 564 -20.94 19.39 3.37
N TYR A 565 -20.49 19.37 4.63
CA TYR A 565 -19.12 18.97 5.01
C TYR A 565 -19.06 17.65 5.78
N ASP A 566 -20.10 16.81 5.75
CA ASP A 566 -20.04 15.48 6.36
C ASP A 566 -19.02 14.61 5.59
N GLN A 567 -17.80 14.55 6.14
CA GLN A 567 -16.66 13.78 5.62
C GLN A 567 -16.67 12.33 6.13
N ASP A 568 -17.62 11.97 6.99
CA ASP A 568 -17.76 10.61 7.47
C ASP A 568 -18.51 9.78 6.43
N GLY A 569 -17.79 8.82 5.84
CA GLY A 569 -18.29 7.88 4.83
C GLY A 569 -19.36 6.90 5.34
N GLU A 570 -20.37 7.38 6.05
CA GLU A 570 -21.65 6.69 6.15
C GLU A 570 -22.46 6.99 4.89
N ASN A 571 -22.56 5.99 4.01
CA ASN A 571 -23.52 5.96 2.91
C ASN A 571 -24.96 6.08 3.46
N THR A 572 -25.41 7.29 3.76
CA THR A 572 -26.81 7.64 3.59
C THR A 572 -26.95 8.08 2.14
N GLU A 573 -27.55 7.24 1.30
CA GLU A 573 -28.09 7.66 0.01
C GLU A 573 -29.09 8.81 0.31
N GLU A 574 -28.60 10.05 0.32
CA GLU A 574 -29.48 11.22 0.33
C GLU A 574 -30.31 11.14 -0.96
N ASN A 575 -31.63 11.07 -0.80
CA ASN A 575 -32.55 10.94 -1.91
C ASN A 575 -32.47 12.23 -2.75
N ASP A 576 -32.25 12.13 -4.06
CA ASP A 576 -32.07 13.30 -4.96
C ASP A 576 -33.21 14.35 -4.83
N ASP A 577 -34.41 13.89 -4.48
CA ASP A 577 -35.59 14.72 -4.21
C ASP A 577 -35.40 15.69 -3.00
N ASP A 578 -34.63 15.29 -1.98
CA ASP A 578 -34.36 16.11 -0.80
C ASP A 578 -33.35 17.23 -1.11
N VAL A 579 -32.27 16.90 -1.82
CA VAL A 579 -31.27 17.88 -2.29
C VAL A 579 -31.93 18.94 -3.17
N TYR A 580 -32.79 18.52 -4.10
CA TYR A 580 -33.53 19.45 -4.95
C TYR A 580 -34.47 20.35 -4.16
N THR A 581 -35.18 19.81 -3.16
CA THR A 581 -36.08 20.58 -2.31
C THR A 581 -35.34 21.62 -1.48
N ARG A 582 -34.21 21.25 -0.85
CA ARG A 582 -33.34 22.17 -0.10
C ARG A 582 -32.81 23.29 -0.99
N MET A 583 -32.37 22.95 -2.20
CA MET A 583 -31.89 23.92 -3.18
C MET A 583 -32.95 24.96 -3.57
N VAL A 584 -34.20 24.54 -3.82
CA VAL A 584 -35.28 25.48 -4.15
C VAL A 584 -35.62 26.39 -2.96
N ASN A 585 -35.66 25.85 -1.74
CA ASN A 585 -35.89 26.64 -0.54
C ASN A 585 -34.79 27.70 -0.35
N LEU A 586 -33.51 27.31 -0.52
CA LEU A 586 -32.39 28.25 -0.47
C LEU A 586 -32.51 29.35 -1.53
N ALA A 587 -32.94 29.01 -2.75
CA ALA A 587 -33.18 30.02 -3.79
C ALA A 587 -34.31 30.99 -3.41
N GLN A 588 -35.37 30.52 -2.74
CA GLN A 588 -36.45 31.37 -2.25
C GLN A 588 -35.97 32.32 -1.15
N ASP A 589 -35.13 31.84 -0.23
CA ASP A 589 -34.52 32.66 0.82
C ASP A 589 -33.65 33.78 0.20
N VAL A 590 -32.83 33.43 -0.80
CA VAL A 590 -32.01 34.40 -1.54
C VAL A 590 -32.88 35.45 -2.25
N VAL A 591 -33.96 35.05 -2.93
CA VAL A 591 -34.89 36.00 -3.58
C VAL A 591 -35.54 36.92 -2.54
N SER A 592 -35.95 36.37 -1.39
CA SER A 592 -36.52 37.18 -0.30
C SER A 592 -35.51 38.23 0.20
N LEU A 593 -34.25 37.83 0.40
CA LEU A 593 -33.18 38.72 0.85
C LEU A 593 -32.88 39.82 -0.18
N VAL A 594 -32.77 39.48 -1.46
CA VAL A 594 -32.57 40.46 -2.55
C VAL A 594 -33.69 41.50 -2.54
N ASN A 595 -34.95 41.07 -2.44
CA ASN A 595 -36.08 41.99 -2.37
C ASN A 595 -35.98 42.92 -1.15
N THR A 596 -35.52 42.44 0.00
CA THR A 596 -35.35 43.32 1.18
C THR A 596 -34.20 44.32 1.06
N LEU A 597 -33.20 44.05 0.23
CA LEU A 597 -32.04 44.92 0.03
C LEU A 597 -32.27 45.99 -1.05
N GLU A 598 -33.28 45.84 -1.90
CA GLU A 598 -33.67 46.83 -2.93
C GLU A 598 -34.62 47.94 -2.41
N TYR A 599 -35.20 47.77 -1.21
CA TYR A 599 -36.05 48.75 -0.52
C TYR A 599 -35.32 49.39 0.67
#